data_AF-A0A6P0YL42-F1
#
_entry.id   AF-A0A6P0YL42-F1
#
_cell.length_a   1.000
_cell.length_b   1.000
_cell.length_c   1.000
_cell.angle_alpha   90.00
_cell.angle_beta   90.00
_cell.angle_gamma   90.00
#
_symmetry.space_group_name_H-M   'P 1'
#
loop_
_entity.id
_entity.type
_entity.pdbx_description
1 polymer ?
#
loop_
_entity_poly.entity_id
_entity_poly.type
_entity_poly.pdbx_seq_one_letter_code
_entity_poly.pdbx_strand_id
1 'polypeptide(L)' 'MRYDGKKSFPLDIKLDKHSSSLPDGIDDKLFQKKPDIGIELIDRSLSRGHPPGIVLIDGGYGNNTRFLKKLGS' A
#
# COMPACT_ATOMS: atom_id res chain seq x y z
N MET A 1 -0.95 29.68 -2.98
CA MET A 1 0.27 28.99 -3.48
C MET A 1 -0.04 28.44 -4.87
N ARG A 2 0.74 28.79 -5.90
CA ARG A 2 0.58 28.25 -7.27
C ARG A 2 1.53 27.07 -7.46
N TYR A 3 1.02 25.98 -8.05
CA TYR A 3 1.79 24.78 -8.39
C TYR A 3 2.64 25.07 -9.63
N ASP A 4 3.94 24.72 -9.59
CA ASP A 4 4.97 25.09 -10.58
C ASP A 4 5.23 24.02 -11.66
N GLY A 5 4.44 22.93 -11.68
CA GLY A 5 4.62 21.83 -12.62
C GLY A 5 5.88 20.99 -12.41
N LYS A 6 6.68 21.27 -11.37
CA LYS A 6 7.93 20.56 -11.06
C LYS A 6 7.86 19.73 -9.79
N LYS A 7 6.86 19.95 -8.94
CA LYS A 7 6.58 19.08 -7.79
C LYS A 7 5.88 17.79 -8.25
N SER A 8 6.62 16.83 -8.77
CA SER A 8 6.18 15.43 -8.73
C SER A 8 6.43 14.90 -7.33
N PHE A 9 5.38 14.67 -6.56
CA PHE A 9 5.52 13.81 -5.39
C PHE A 9 5.85 12.39 -5.89
N PRO A 10 6.78 11.66 -5.25
CA PRO A 10 6.98 10.27 -5.61
C PRO A 10 5.69 9.51 -5.33
N LEU A 11 5.04 9.02 -6.39
CA LEU A 11 3.84 8.21 -6.32
C LEU A 11 4.23 6.74 -6.43
N ASP A 12 4.12 6.01 -5.32
CA ASP A 12 4.26 4.56 -5.34
C ASP A 12 2.90 3.91 -5.60
N ILE A 13 2.81 3.15 -6.69
CA ILE A 13 1.62 2.37 -7.05
C ILE A 13 2.02 0.90 -7.05
N LYS A 14 1.18 0.05 -6.46
CA LYS A 14 1.31 -1.40 -6.53
C LYS A 14 -0.03 -2.03 -6.86
N LEU A 15 -0.04 -2.89 -7.87
CA LEU A 15 -1.23 -3.60 -8.31
C LEU A 15 -1.36 -4.90 -7.51
N ASP A 16 -2.50 -5.07 -6.87
CA ASP A 16 -2.87 -6.35 -6.24
C ASP A 16 -3.21 -7.38 -7.33
N LYS A 17 -2.72 -8.61 -7.16
CA LYS A 17 -3.01 -9.73 -8.05
C LYS A 17 -3.85 -10.74 -7.28
N HIS A 18 -5.09 -10.93 -7.75
CA HIS A 18 -5.95 -11.96 -7.17
C HIS A 18 -5.35 -13.35 -7.40
N SER A 19 -5.47 -14.26 -6.43
CA SER A 19 -4.88 -15.61 -6.51
C SER A 19 -5.30 -16.36 -7.77
N SER A 20 -6.56 -16.21 -8.21
CA SER A 20 -7.07 -16.83 -9.43
C SER A 20 -6.37 -16.37 -10.73
N SER A 21 -5.59 -15.28 -10.68
CA SER A 21 -4.81 -14.78 -11.83
C SER A 21 -3.38 -15.33 -11.87
N LEU A 22 -2.98 -16.12 -10.87
CA LEU A 22 -1.63 -16.67 -10.71
C LEU A 22 -1.62 -18.19 -10.95
N PRO A 23 -0.58 -18.75 -11.60
CA PRO A 23 -0.46 -20.18 -11.88
C PRO A 23 -0.64 -21.07 -10.65
N ASP A 24 -0.01 -20.68 -9.53
CA ASP A 24 -0.02 -21.46 -8.29
C ASP A 24 -1.01 -20.89 -7.24
N GLY A 25 -1.91 -20.00 -7.66
CA GLY A 25 -2.95 -19.48 -6.79
C GLY A 25 -2.40 -18.68 -5.60
N ILE A 26 -2.77 -19.11 -4.39
CA ILE A 26 -2.36 -18.48 -3.13
C ILE A 26 -0.92 -18.81 -2.74
N ASP A 27 -0.39 -19.93 -3.25
CA ASP A 27 0.97 -20.42 -2.97
C ASP A 27 2.00 -19.84 -3.95
N ASP A 28 1.54 -19.09 -4.95
CA ASP A 28 2.40 -18.40 -5.90
C ASP A 28 3.29 -17.37 -5.19
N LYS A 29 4.58 -17.37 -5.51
CA LYS A 29 5.56 -16.44 -4.91
C LYS A 29 5.23 -14.96 -5.18
N LEU A 30 4.46 -14.68 -6.23
CA LEU A 30 3.98 -13.35 -6.59
C LEU A 30 2.70 -12.97 -5.85
N PHE A 31 2.04 -13.91 -5.17
CA PHE A 31 0.87 -13.63 -4.36
C PHE A 31 1.28 -12.79 -3.14
N GLN A 32 0.60 -11.66 -2.97
CA GLN A 32 0.78 -10.78 -1.82
C GLN A 32 -0.59 -10.36 -1.31
N LYS A 33 -0.78 -10.40 0.02
CA LYS A 33 -2.05 -9.94 0.59
C LYS A 33 -2.10 -8.42 0.52
N LYS A 34 -3.27 -7.86 0.17
CA LYS A 34 -3.51 -6.40 0.16
C LYS A 34 -2.97 -5.64 1.38
N PRO A 35 -3.14 -6.12 2.63
CA PRO A 35 -2.57 -5.45 3.81
C PRO A 35 -1.05 -5.35 3.77
N ASP A 36 -0.36 -6.40 3.33
CA ASP A 36 1.10 -6.42 3.23
C ASP A 36 1.58 -5.44 2.15
N ILE A 37 0.88 -5.37 1.02
CA ILE A 37 1.11 -4.36 -0.03
C ILE A 37 0.97 -2.93 0.56
N GLY A 38 -0.12 -2.68 1.29
CA GLY A 38 -0.37 -1.36 1.90
C GLY A 38 0.71 -0.95 2.90
N ILE A 39 1.14 -1.88 3.76
CA ILE A 39 2.22 -1.65 4.74
C ILE A 39 3.54 -1.32 4.03
N GLU A 40 3.91 -2.09 3.00
CA GLU A 40 5.15 -1.85 2.25
C GLU A 40 5.18 -0.44 1.63
N LEU A 41 4.06 0.02 1.09
CA LEU A 41 3.96 1.37 0.51
C LEU A 41 4.11 2.46 1.58
N ILE A 42 3.54 2.25 2.77
CA ILE A 42 3.69 3.14 3.92
C ILE A 42 5.16 3.19 4.37
N ASP A 43 5.77 2.03 4.62
CA ASP A 43 7.17 1.91 5.06
C ASP A 43 8.13 2.59 4.07
N ARG A 44 7.88 2.40 2.76
CA ARG A 44 8.66 3.04 1.70
C ARG A 44 8.51 4.56 1.71
N SER A 45 7.29 5.07 1.89
CA SER A 45 7.03 6.51 1.99
C SER A 45 7.75 7.12 3.21
N LEU A 46 7.64 6.45 4.37
CA LEU A 46 8.32 6.85 5.61
C LEU A 46 9.84 6.84 5.46
N SER A 47 10.42 5.82 4.82
CA SER A 47 11.87 5.71 4.61
C SER A 47 12.47 6.86 3.78
N ARG A 48 11.65 7.52 2.94
CA ARG A 48 12.05 8.68 2.15
C ARG A 48 11.90 10.01 2.92
N GLY A 49 11.42 9.97 4.16
CA GLY A 49 11.19 11.16 5.00
C GLY A 49 9.97 11.97 4.57
N HIS A 50 9.06 11.41 3.77
CA HIS A 50 7.81 12.07 3.43
C HIS A 50 6.76 11.77 4.51
N PRO A 51 6.13 12.78 5.12
CA PRO A 51 5.02 12.54 6.04
C PRO A 51 3.83 12.02 5.21
N PRO A 52 3.43 10.74 5.34
CA PRO A 52 2.39 10.21 4.50
C PRO A 52 1.04 10.71 5.01
N GLY A 53 0.33 11.49 4.20
CA GLY A 53 -1.12 11.50 4.28
C GLY A 53 -1.63 10.16 3.74
N ILE A 54 -2.08 9.27 4.62
CA ILE A 54 -2.59 7.95 4.20
C ILE A 54 -4.08 8.08 3.91
N VAL A 55 -4.48 7.75 2.69
CA VAL A 55 -5.89 7.61 2.30
C VAL A 55 -6.13 6.15 1.94
N LEU A 56 -6.97 5.47 2.73
CA LEU A 56 -7.39 4.10 2.48
C LEU A 56 -8.74 4.11 1.77
N ILE A 57 -8.81 3.50 0.57
CA ILE A 57 -10.03 3.44 -0.25
C ILE A 57 -10.38 1.97 -0.51
N ASP A 58 -10.67 1.23 0.56
CA ASP A 58 -11.20 -0.15 0.49
C ASP A 58 -11.83 -0.48 1.87
N GLY A 59 -13.08 -0.95 1.87
CA GLY A 59 -13.82 -1.27 3.10
C GLY A 59 -13.23 -2.45 3.89
N GLY A 60 -12.42 -3.29 3.25
CA GLY A 60 -11.75 -4.43 3.87
C GLY A 60 -10.63 -4.04 4.83
N TYR A 61 -10.04 -2.84 4.71
CA TYR A 61 -9.00 -2.40 5.65
C TYR A 61 -9.54 -2.15 7.06
N GLY A 62 -10.79 -1.68 7.18
CA GLY A 62 -11.42 -1.40 8.47
C GLY A 62 -11.60 -2.63 9.36
N ASN A 63 -11.59 -3.83 8.77
CA ASN A 63 -11.72 -5.10 9.50
C ASN A 63 -10.40 -5.86 9.63
N ASN A 64 -9.27 -5.29 9.17
CA ASN A 64 -7.98 -5.97 9.23
C ASN A 64 -7.20 -5.58 10.50
N THR A 65 -7.36 -6.33 11.58
CA THR A 65 -6.74 -6.05 12.88
C THR A 65 -5.22 -5.90 12.81
N ARG A 66 -4.53 -6.70 12.00
CA ARG A 66 -3.06 -6.62 11.85
C ARG A 66 -2.64 -5.32 11.17
N PHE A 67 -3.37 -4.90 10.14
CA PHE A 67 -3.12 -3.66 9.43
C PHE A 67 -3.37 -2.44 10.34
N LEU A 68 -4.50 -2.41 11.04
CA LEU A 68 -4.85 -1.33 11.95
C LEU A 68 -3.84 -1.17 13.09
N LYS A 69 -3.36 -2.28 13.66
CA LYS A 69 -2.32 -2.25 14.70
C LYS A 69 -1.03 -1.58 14.23
N LYS A 70 -0.64 -1.79 12.96
CA LYS A 70 0.55 -1.16 12.39
C LYS A 70 0.38 0.32 12.05
N LEU A 71 -0.85 0.81 11.90
CA LEU A 71 -1.13 2.23 11.64
C LEU A 71 -1.13 3.08 12.90
N GLY A 72 -1.46 2.49 14.05
CA GLY A 72 -1.53 3.19 15.34
C GLY A 72 -0.27 3.12 16.20
N SER A 73 0.78 2.45 15.72
CA SER A 73 2.10 2.30 16.37
C SER A 73 3.10 3.30 15.82
#